data_AF-A0A933H5U5-F1
#
_entry.id   AF-A0A933H5U5-F1
#
_cell.length_a   1.000
_cell.length_b   1.000
_cell.length_c   1.000
_cell.angle_alpha   90.00
_cell.angle_beta   90.00
_cell.angle_gamma   90.00
#
_symmetry.space_group_name_H-M   'P 1'
#
loop_
_entity.id
_entity.type
_entity.pdbx_description
1 polymer ?
#
loop_
_entity_poly.entity_id
_entity_poly.type
_entity_poly.pdbx_seq_one_letter_code
_entity_poly.pdbx_strand_id
1 'polypeptide(L)' 'GDRYIGVGASASFLKEFAEGYAWAHLDIAPMAFATKSQPMKPFGAGATGFGVRLLTTLLQNWK' A
#
# COMPACT_ATOMS: atom_id res chain seq x y z
N GLY A 1 -9.81 7.54 -21.50
CA GLY A 1 -8.71 6.80 -20.84
C GLY A 1 -9.29 6.16 -19.61
N ASP A 2 -9.35 4.84 -19.60
CA ASP A 2 -10.10 4.08 -18.58
C ASP A 2 -9.30 4.03 -17.28
N ARG A 3 -9.49 5.07 -16.44
CA ARG A 3 -8.70 5.33 -15.23
C ARG A 3 -8.79 4.21 -14.17
N TYR A 4 -9.75 3.31 -14.29
CA TYR A 4 -9.95 2.20 -13.35
C TYR A 4 -9.01 1.01 -13.59
N ILE A 5 -8.32 0.93 -14.74
CA ILE A 5 -7.45 -0.21 -15.09
C ILE A 5 -6.00 0.00 -14.60
N GLY A 6 -5.62 1.23 -14.22
CA GLY A 6 -4.23 1.61 -13.96
C GLY A 6 -3.52 0.80 -12.86
N VAL A 7 -4.20 0.51 -11.75
CA VAL A 7 -3.62 -0.26 -10.62
C VAL A 7 -3.42 -1.73 -11.00
N GLY A 8 -4.34 -2.31 -11.77
CA GLY A 8 -4.20 -3.68 -12.25
C GLY A 8 -3.07 -3.81 -13.27
N ALA A 9 -3.00 -2.87 -14.22
CA ALA A 9 -1.96 -2.85 -15.24
C ALA A 9 -0.55 -2.66 -14.65
N SER A 10 -0.39 -1.77 -13.64
CA SER A 10 0.90 -1.58 -12.97
C SER A 10 1.32 -2.80 -12.15
N ALA A 11 0.39 -3.44 -11.44
CA ALA A 11 0.66 -4.68 -10.72
C ALA A 11 1.07 -5.82 -11.67
N SER A 12 0.37 -5.98 -12.81
CA SER A 12 0.75 -6.94 -13.86
C SER A 12 2.13 -6.67 -14.42
N PHE A 13 2.47 -5.40 -14.70
CA PHE A 13 3.81 -5.03 -15.15
C PHE A 13 4.90 -5.43 -14.15
N LEU A 14 4.71 -5.13 -12.85
CA LEU A 14 5.70 -5.47 -11.82
C LEU A 14 5.86 -6.99 -11.61
N LYS A 15 4.77 -7.75 -11.80
CA LYS A 15 4.78 -9.22 -11.65
C LYS A 15 5.78 -9.90 -12.59
N GLU A 16 5.94 -9.39 -13.81
CA GLU A 16 6.89 -9.94 -14.80
C GLU A 16 8.35 -9.92 -14.31
N PHE A 17 8.68 -9.10 -13.31
CA PHE A 17 10.02 -9.00 -12.73
C PHE A 17 10.18 -9.74 -11.39
N ALA A 18 9.14 -10.43 -10.93
CA ALA A 18 9.12 -11.13 -9.64
C ALA A 18 9.07 -12.66 -9.77
N GLU A 19 9.32 -13.20 -10.96
CA GLU A 19 9.29 -14.63 -11.22
C GLU A 19 10.28 -15.40 -10.30
N GLY A 20 9.83 -16.53 -9.75
CA GLY A 20 10.62 -17.36 -8.83
C GLY A 20 10.59 -16.92 -7.36
N TYR A 21 9.92 -15.80 -7.03
CA TYR A 21 9.82 -15.30 -5.66
C TYR A 21 8.39 -15.37 -5.11
N ALA A 22 8.27 -15.65 -3.81
CA ALA A 22 7.03 -15.38 -3.09
C ALA A 22 6.88 -13.86 -2.95
N TRP A 23 5.98 -13.27 -3.75
CA TRP A 23 5.89 -11.81 -3.94
C TRP A 23 4.47 -11.28 -3.77
N ALA A 24 4.38 -10.06 -3.24
CA ALA A 24 3.15 -9.29 -3.15
C ALA A 24 3.43 -7.80 -3.44
N HIS A 25 2.50 -7.15 -4.14
CA HIS A 25 2.49 -5.71 -4.36
C HIS A 25 1.37 -5.05 -3.56
N LEU A 26 1.73 -4.04 -2.76
CA LEU A 26 0.75 -3.19 -2.07
C LEU A 26 0.85 -1.77 -2.64
N ASP A 27 -0.14 -1.37 -3.43
CA ASP A 27 -0.29 0.03 -3.88
C ASP A 27 -0.93 0.86 -2.76
N ILE A 28 -0.14 1.75 -2.16
CA ILE A 28 -0.57 2.61 -1.06
C ILE A 28 -0.64 4.09 -1.44
N ALA A 29 -0.45 4.43 -2.72
CA ALA A 29 -0.48 5.81 -3.20
C ALA A 29 -1.72 6.61 -2.73
N PRO A 30 -2.97 6.09 -2.80
CA PRO A 30 -4.14 6.84 -2.35
C PRO A 30 -4.20 7.00 -0.81
N MET A 31 -3.47 6.18 -0.06
CA MET A 31 -3.51 6.16 1.40
C MET A 31 -2.38 6.97 2.05
N ALA A 32 -1.35 7.35 1.28
CA ALA A 32 -0.13 7.96 1.79
C ALA A 32 -0.38 9.30 2.51
N PHE A 33 -1.36 10.08 2.05
CA PHE A 33 -1.66 11.41 2.60
C PHE A 33 -3.13 11.59 2.92
N ALA A 34 -3.43 12.02 4.15
CA ALA A 34 -4.75 12.46 4.54
C ALA A 34 -4.89 13.97 4.31
N THR A 35 -5.96 14.39 3.62
CA THR A 35 -6.23 15.81 3.35
C THR A 35 -6.86 16.54 4.54
N LYS A 36 -7.41 15.80 5.49
CA LYS A 36 -8.06 16.33 6.70
C LYS A 36 -7.76 15.45 7.90
N SER A 37 -7.63 16.09 9.06
CA SER A 37 -7.69 15.39 10.34
C SER A 37 -9.07 14.74 10.51
N GLN A 38 -9.11 13.49 10.96
CA GLN A 38 -10.37 12.80 11.28
C GLN A 38 -10.39 12.50 12.78
N PRO A 39 -11.47 12.82 13.52
CA PRO A 39 -11.51 12.71 14.98
C PRO A 39 -11.16 11.32 15.53
N MET A 40 -11.42 10.26 14.77
CA MET A 40 -11.22 8.86 15.16
C MET A 40 -9.95 8.23 14.55
N LYS A 41 -9.16 8.97 13.79
CA LYS A 41 -7.91 8.43 13.23
C LYS A 41 -6.73 8.85 14.11
N PRO A 42 -5.76 7.96 14.36
CA PRO A 42 -4.61 8.26 15.20
C PRO A 42 -3.58 9.20 14.53
N PHE A 43 -3.92 9.80 13.38
CA PHE A 43 -3.06 10.65 12.58
C PHE A 43 -3.85 11.88 12.08
N GLY A 44 -3.15 13.02 12.01
CA GLY A 44 -3.70 14.28 11.50
C GLY A 44 -3.72 14.37 9.97
N ALA A 45 -3.93 15.59 9.45
CA ALA A 45 -3.70 15.87 8.04
C ALA A 45 -2.20 15.74 7.70
N GLY A 46 -1.88 15.29 6.49
CA GLY A 46 -0.51 15.01 6.05
C GLY A 46 -0.22 13.52 5.92
N ALA A 47 1.06 13.15 6.05
CA ALA A 47 1.50 11.77 5.88
C ALA A 47 0.89 10.83 6.94
N THR A 48 0.32 9.71 6.51
CA THR A 48 -0.46 8.82 7.38
C THR A 48 0.36 7.69 8.01
N GLY A 49 1.52 7.37 7.42
CA GLY A 49 2.28 6.16 7.77
C GLY A 49 1.52 4.86 7.47
N PHE A 50 0.59 4.87 6.52
CA PHE A 50 -0.18 3.70 6.12
C PHE A 50 0.74 2.52 5.75
N GLY A 51 0.42 1.32 6.22
CA GLY A 51 1.20 0.10 5.97
C GLY A 51 2.29 -0.21 7.01
N VAL A 52 2.78 0.77 7.78
CA VAL A 52 3.87 0.52 8.76
C VAL A 52 3.49 -0.54 9.79
N ARG A 53 2.35 -0.37 10.48
CA ARG A 53 1.88 -1.37 11.46
C ARG A 53 1.62 -2.74 10.83
N LEU A 54 1.12 -2.77 9.59
CA LEU A 54 0.85 -4.03 8.88
C LEU A 54 2.15 -4.80 8.64
N LEU A 55 3.15 -4.15 8.06
CA LEU A 55 4.44 -4.79 7.73
C LEU A 55 5.23 -5.15 8.99
N THR A 56 5.24 -4.29 10.01
CA THR A 56 5.89 -4.61 11.29
C THR A 56 5.26 -5.83 11.95
N THR A 57 3.92 -5.89 12.03
CA THR A 57 3.22 -7.05 12.59
C THR A 57 3.46 -8.31 11.76
N LEU A 58 3.50 -8.20 10.43
CA LEU A 58 3.82 -9.32 9.54
C LEU A 58 5.19 -9.90 9.86
N LEU A 59 6.22 -9.04 9.95
CA LEU A 59 7.59 -9.45 10.25
C LEU A 59 7.72 -10.04 11.66
N GLN A 60 7.05 -9.46 12.65
CA GLN A 60 7.08 -9.94 14.04
C GLN A 60 6.42 -11.32 14.21
N ASN A 61 5.43 -11.64 13.39
CA ASN A 61 4.68 -12.90 13.45
C ASN A 61 5.05 -13.89 12.34
N TRP A 62 6.09 -13.58 11.55
CA TRP A 62 6.54 -14.45 10.47
C TRP A 62 7.12 -15.74 11.05
N LYS A 63 6.69 -16.88 10.55
CA LYS A 63 7.15 -18.21 10.96
C LYS A 63 7.73 -18.96 9.77
#